data_AF-A0A8T4FM17-F1
#
_entry.id   AF-A0A8T4FM17-F1
#
_cell.length_a   1.000
_cell.length_b   1.000
_cell.length_c   1.000
_cell.angle_alpha   90.00
_cell.angle_beta   90.00
_cell.angle_gamma   90.00
#
_symmetry.space_group_name_H-M   'P 1'
#
loop_
_entity.id
_entity.type
_entity.pdbx_description
1 polymer ?
#
loop_
_entity_poly.entity_id
_entity_poly.type
_entity_poly.pdbx_seq_one_letter_code
_entity_poly.pdbx_strand_id
1 'polypeptide(L)'
;MEEWDQPLDSDTSLESTLSYYLRNRLWKFVFIIICLASIFLVAGYTITIGSMNISFMETYETIWNHITDNVVNDGYDFVVWDLRLPRVIAGIIGGAGLAVCGAVMQNTMKNPLADPYTTGVSSGASLGATIALTVVGGFMASTSVTVVGAFVFS
;
A
#
# COMPACT_ATOMS: atom_id res chain seq x y z
N MET A 1 40.10 43.22 19.85
CA MET A 1 39.80 41.78 20.01
C MET A 1 38.52 41.67 20.82
N GLU A 2 37.42 42.21 20.30
CA GLU A 2 36.21 42.41 21.09
C GLU A 2 35.01 42.42 20.13
N GLU A 3 34.70 41.24 19.59
CA GLU A 3 33.62 41.07 18.61
C GLU A 3 32.75 39.85 18.94
N TRP A 4 32.72 39.43 20.21
CA TRP A 4 32.01 38.25 20.68
C TRP A 4 31.06 38.52 21.84
N ASP A 5 30.40 39.68 21.85
CA ASP A 5 29.27 39.93 22.77
C ASP A 5 28.15 40.75 22.10
N GLN A 6 27.84 40.40 20.85
CA GLN A 6 26.55 40.81 20.28
C GLN A 6 25.49 39.92 20.91
N PRO A 7 24.46 40.47 21.60
CA PRO A 7 23.35 39.66 22.08
C PRO A 7 22.75 38.97 20.86
N LEU A 8 22.84 37.63 20.83
CA LEU A 8 22.16 36.82 19.84
C LEU A 8 20.71 37.29 19.84
N ASP A 9 20.32 37.95 18.76
CA ASP A 9 18.93 38.25 18.48
C ASP A 9 18.19 36.90 18.43
N SER A 10 17.64 36.55 19.60
CA SER A 10 16.91 35.32 19.81
C SER A 10 15.69 35.27 18.91
N ASP A 11 15.19 36.42 18.48
CA ASP A 11 13.99 36.53 17.66
C ASP A 11 14.32 36.21 16.19
N THR A 12 15.42 36.69 15.60
CA THR A 12 15.79 36.35 14.20
C THR A 12 16.30 34.91 14.03
N SER A 13 16.94 34.34 15.05
CA SER A 13 17.32 32.92 15.07
C SER A 13 16.09 32.00 15.26
N LEU A 14 15.09 32.43 16.02
CA LEU A 14 13.81 31.72 16.17
C LEU A 14 12.94 31.83 14.90
N GLU A 15 12.85 33.00 14.28
CA GLU A 15 12.08 33.24 13.04
C GLU A 15 12.64 32.43 11.85
N SER A 16 13.97 32.38 11.71
CA SER A 16 14.62 31.59 10.67
C SER A 16 14.44 30.09 10.91
N THR A 17 14.60 29.59 12.14
CA THR A 17 14.36 28.16 12.43
C THR A 17 12.89 27.76 12.21
N LEU A 18 11.93 28.56 12.68
CA LEU A 18 10.49 28.31 12.45
C LEU A 18 10.12 28.23 10.97
N SER A 19 10.61 29.16 10.16
CA SER A 19 10.35 29.17 8.71
C SER A 19 10.95 27.95 7.99
N TYR A 20 12.12 27.45 8.41
CA TYR A 20 12.68 26.18 7.93
C TYR A 20 11.84 24.96 8.35
N TYR A 21 11.38 24.90 9.60
CA TYR A 21 10.54 23.79 10.09
C TYR A 21 9.18 23.73 9.39
N LEU A 22 8.50 24.87 9.21
CA LEU A 22 7.21 24.94 8.52
C LEU A 22 7.33 24.57 7.05
N ARG A 23 8.38 25.05 6.35
CA ARG A 23 8.64 24.67 4.95
C ARG A 23 8.82 23.16 4.81
N ASN A 24 9.66 22.55 5.64
CA ASN A 24 9.94 21.12 5.54
C ASN A 24 8.73 20.26 5.93
N ARG A 25 7.92 20.72 6.89
CA ARG A 25 6.66 20.07 7.28
C ARG A 25 5.62 20.13 6.16
N LEU A 26 5.48 21.26 5.49
CA LEU A 26 4.59 21.42 4.34
C LEU A 26 5.01 20.53 3.17
N TRP A 27 6.29 20.45 2.85
CA TRP A 27 6.79 19.56 1.78
C TRP A 27 6.48 18.08 2.05
N LYS A 28 6.61 17.62 3.31
CA LYS A 28 6.22 16.26 3.70
C LYS A 28 4.71 16.04 3.56
N PHE A 29 3.89 17.00 3.95
CA PHE A 29 2.44 16.91 3.78
C PHE A 29 2.03 16.88 2.30
N VAL A 30 2.62 17.75 1.47
CA VAL A 30 2.39 17.77 0.03
C VAL A 30 2.77 16.43 -0.60
N PHE A 31 3.92 15.87 -0.22
CA PHE A 31 4.35 14.55 -0.70
C PHE A 31 3.36 13.43 -0.34
N ILE A 32 2.88 13.39 0.91
CA ILE A 32 1.87 12.41 1.35
C ILE A 32 0.56 12.58 0.57
N ILE A 33 0.10 13.81 0.37
CA ILE A 33 -1.12 14.10 -0.40
C ILE A 33 -0.97 13.61 -1.85
N ILE A 34 0.19 13.84 -2.47
CA ILE A 34 0.47 13.35 -3.83
C ILE A 34 0.45 11.82 -3.88
N CYS A 35 1.04 11.13 -2.90
CA CYS A 35 0.99 9.67 -2.82
C CYS A 35 -0.44 9.14 -2.62
N LEU A 36 -1.25 9.78 -1.78
CA LEU A 36 -2.65 9.40 -1.61
C LEU A 36 -3.47 9.63 -2.88
N ALA A 37 -3.26 10.77 -3.55
CA ALA A 37 -3.91 11.08 -4.82
C ALA A 37 -3.49 10.09 -5.91
N SER A 38 -2.22 9.69 -5.98
CA SER A 38 -1.76 8.71 -6.95
C SER A 38 -2.36 7.33 -6.71
N ILE A 39 -2.49 6.89 -5.45
CA ILE A 39 -3.22 5.66 -5.09
C ILE A 39 -4.66 5.71 -5.60
N PHE A 40 -5.36 6.83 -5.38
CA PHE A 40 -6.74 7.00 -5.83
C PHE A 40 -6.87 6.96 -7.36
N LEU A 41 -5.98 7.63 -8.08
CA LEU A 41 -5.97 7.63 -9.54
C LEU A 41 -5.66 6.25 -10.13
N VAL A 42 -4.68 5.53 -9.56
CA VAL A 42 -4.33 4.17 -9.99
C VAL A 42 -5.45 3.19 -9.67
N ALA A 43 -6.10 3.33 -8.51
CA ALA A 43 -7.28 2.54 -8.15
C ALA A 43 -8.45 2.79 -9.11
N GLY A 44 -8.70 4.04 -9.52
CA GLY A 44 -9.68 4.36 -10.55
C GLY A 44 -9.30 3.79 -11.92
N TYR A 45 -8.04 3.89 -12.31
CA TYR A 45 -7.55 3.40 -13.60
C TYR A 45 -7.55 1.86 -13.71
N THR A 46 -7.19 1.16 -12.65
CA THR A 46 -7.19 -0.32 -12.65
C THR A 46 -8.61 -0.89 -12.71
N ILE A 47 -9.61 -0.12 -12.30
CA ILE A 47 -11.01 -0.50 -12.46
C ILE A 47 -11.43 -0.36 -13.93
N THR A 48 -10.90 0.59 -14.69
CA THR A 48 -11.18 0.73 -16.12
C THR A 48 -10.54 -0.39 -16.96
N ILE A 49 -9.43 -0.96 -16.50
CA ILE A 49 -8.77 -2.08 -17.19
C ILE A 49 -9.48 -3.39 -16.85
N GLY A 50 -10.25 -3.91 -17.80
CA GLY A 50 -10.79 -5.27 -17.74
C GLY A 50 -11.53 -5.69 -19.00
N SER A 51 -11.92 -6.96 -19.07
CA SER A 51 -12.55 -7.57 -20.27
C SER A 51 -13.88 -6.92 -20.68
N MET A 52 -14.50 -6.13 -19.79
CA MET A 52 -15.61 -5.24 -20.10
C MET A 52 -15.15 -3.80 -19.89
N ASN A 53 -15.30 -2.97 -20.93
CA ASN A 53 -15.08 -1.53 -20.89
C ASN A 53 -16.20 -0.90 -20.05
N ILE A 54 -15.94 -0.69 -18.77
CA ILE A 54 -16.85 0.00 -17.85
C ILE A 54 -16.27 1.38 -17.61
N SER A 55 -17.04 2.44 -17.82
CA SER A 55 -16.59 3.80 -17.55
C SER A 55 -16.42 4.03 -16.03
N PHE A 56 -15.58 5.00 -15.65
CA PHE A 56 -15.35 5.38 -14.25
C PHE A 56 -16.67 5.75 -13.54
N MET A 57 -17.55 6.45 -14.25
CA MET A 57 -18.88 6.83 -13.74
C MET A 57 -19.80 5.63 -13.54
N GLU A 58 -19.83 4.70 -14.49
CA GLU A 58 -20.64 3.47 -14.40
C GLU A 58 -20.17 2.56 -13.27
N THR A 59 -18.87 2.55 -12.96
CA THR A 59 -18.37 1.78 -11.82
C THR A 59 -18.83 2.40 -10.50
N TYR A 60 -18.73 3.72 -10.36
CA TYR A 60 -19.20 4.39 -9.14
C TYR A 60 -20.70 4.22 -8.94
N GLU A 61 -21.48 4.31 -10.01
CA GLU A 61 -22.91 4.02 -10.00
C GLU A 61 -23.19 2.55 -9.65
N THR A 62 -22.44 1.59 -10.19
CA THR A 62 -22.61 0.16 -9.85
C THR A 62 -22.28 -0.11 -8.38
N ILE A 63 -21.21 0.48 -7.85
CA ILE A 63 -20.84 0.38 -6.42
C ILE A 63 -21.95 0.98 -5.54
N TRP A 64 -22.47 2.16 -5.91
CA TRP A 64 -23.55 2.83 -5.18
C TRP A 64 -24.87 2.07 -5.26
N ASN A 65 -25.19 1.51 -6.43
CA ASN A 65 -26.40 0.73 -6.68
C ASN A 65 -26.39 -0.61 -5.95
N HIS A 66 -25.23 -1.26 -5.83
CA HIS A 66 -25.07 -2.47 -5.00
C HIS A 66 -25.32 -2.17 -3.52
N ILE A 67 -24.79 -1.05 -3.00
CA ILE A 67 -25.03 -0.61 -1.61
C ILE A 67 -26.51 -0.26 -1.38
N THR A 68 -27.20 0.25 -2.41
CA THR A 68 -28.60 0.67 -2.35
C THR A 68 -29.57 -0.46 -2.77
N ASP A 69 -29.07 -1.68 -2.98
CA ASP A 69 -29.83 -2.87 -3.40
C ASP A 69 -30.65 -2.67 -4.70
N ASN A 70 -30.21 -1.74 -5.55
CA ASN A 70 -30.84 -1.41 -6.85
C ASN A 70 -29.94 -1.89 -7.99
N VAL A 71 -29.66 -3.19 -8.01
CA VAL A 71 -28.75 -3.79 -9.02
C VAL A 71 -29.39 -3.70 -10.41
N VAL A 72 -28.83 -2.83 -11.25
CA VAL A 72 -29.30 -2.62 -12.63
C VAL A 72 -28.74 -3.69 -13.59
N ASN A 73 -27.56 -4.26 -13.27
CA ASN A 73 -26.88 -5.24 -14.13
C ASN A 73 -25.97 -6.19 -13.33
N ASP A 74 -26.41 -7.43 -13.13
CA ASP A 74 -25.69 -8.49 -12.39
C ASP A 74 -24.28 -8.77 -12.91
N GLY A 75 -24.05 -8.66 -14.22
CA GLY A 75 -22.75 -8.98 -14.82
C GLY A 75 -21.67 -7.95 -14.51
N TYR A 76 -22.03 -6.67 -14.45
CA TYR A 76 -21.12 -5.61 -14.06
C TYR A 76 -20.87 -5.62 -12.56
N ASP A 77 -21.91 -5.91 -11.77
CA ASP A 77 -21.84 -5.98 -10.32
C ASP A 77 -20.85 -7.04 -9.83
N PHE A 78 -20.99 -8.29 -10.29
CA PHE A 78 -20.08 -9.38 -9.95
C PHE A 78 -18.61 -9.08 -10.32
N VAL A 79 -18.38 -8.52 -11.51
CA VAL A 79 -17.01 -8.21 -11.96
C VAL A 79 -16.36 -7.11 -11.11
N VAL A 80 -17.14 -6.09 -10.72
CA VAL A 80 -16.62 -4.99 -9.90
C VAL A 80 -16.42 -5.46 -8.46
N TRP A 81 -17.43 -6.08 -7.84
CA TRP A 81 -17.42 -6.44 -6.43
C TRP A 81 -16.63 -7.70 -6.10
N ASP A 82 -16.82 -8.79 -6.83
CA ASP A 82 -16.18 -10.07 -6.50
C ASP A 82 -14.79 -10.24 -7.14
N LEU A 83 -14.53 -9.54 -8.25
CA LEU A 83 -13.28 -9.71 -8.99
C LEU A 83 -12.29 -8.56 -8.78
N ARG A 84 -12.73 -7.31 -8.98
CA ARG A 84 -11.85 -6.13 -9.03
C ARG A 84 -11.58 -5.55 -7.64
N LEU A 85 -12.62 -5.26 -6.85
CA LEU A 85 -12.47 -4.69 -5.50
C LEU A 85 -11.53 -5.49 -4.58
N PRO A 86 -11.68 -6.82 -4.40
CA PRO A 86 -10.79 -7.57 -3.51
C PRO A 86 -9.34 -7.54 -4.00
N ARG A 87 -9.10 -7.50 -5.31
CA ARG A 87 -7.76 -7.41 -5.89
C ARG A 87 -7.10 -6.05 -5.63
N VAL A 88 -7.86 -4.96 -5.77
CA VAL A 88 -7.36 -3.60 -5.47
C VAL A 88 -7.02 -3.48 -3.99
N ILE A 89 -7.92 -3.94 -3.11
CA ILE A 89 -7.70 -3.94 -1.66
C ILE A 89 -6.47 -4.78 -1.28
N ALA A 90 -6.35 -5.99 -1.83
CA ALA A 90 -5.20 -6.86 -1.60
C ALA A 90 -3.88 -6.22 -2.07
N GLY A 91 -3.89 -5.56 -3.22
CA GLY A 91 -2.72 -4.83 -3.73
C GLY A 91 -2.30 -3.66 -2.84
N ILE A 92 -3.26 -2.89 -2.33
CA ILE A 92 -3.00 -1.77 -1.41
C ILE A 92 -2.43 -2.29 -0.08
N ILE A 93 -3.04 -3.32 0.51
CA ILE A 93 -2.59 -3.90 1.78
C ILE A 93 -1.19 -4.52 1.62
N GLY A 94 -0.96 -5.28 0.55
CA GLY A 94 0.34 -5.89 0.26
C GLY A 94 1.44 -4.84 0.04
N GLY A 95 1.15 -3.81 -0.77
CA GLY A 95 2.09 -2.71 -1.02
C GLY A 95 2.42 -1.91 0.25
N ALA A 96 1.42 -1.59 1.07
CA ALA A 96 1.61 -0.91 2.34
C ALA A 96 2.45 -1.75 3.31
N GLY A 97 2.19 -3.06 3.40
CA GLY A 97 2.96 -4.00 4.22
C GLY A 97 4.43 -4.05 3.79
N LEU A 98 4.70 -4.14 2.48
CA LEU A 98 6.06 -4.13 1.94
C LEU A 98 6.79 -2.80 2.20
N ALA A 99 6.10 -1.67 2.07
CA ALA A 99 6.67 -0.35 2.37
C ALA A 99 7.07 -0.21 3.84
N VAL A 100 6.21 -0.67 4.76
CA VAL A 100 6.51 -0.66 6.21
C VAL A 100 7.66 -1.60 6.53
N CYS A 101 7.64 -2.82 6.00
CA CYS A 101 8.72 -3.80 6.20
C CYS A 101 10.07 -3.27 5.71
N GLY A 102 10.10 -2.65 4.53
CA GLY A 102 11.30 -2.00 3.98
C GLY A 102 11.80 -0.86 4.86
N ALA A 103 10.92 0.02 5.33
CA ALA A 103 11.29 1.12 6.23
C ALA A 103 11.87 0.62 7.57
N VAL A 104 11.26 -0.41 8.15
CA VAL A 104 11.73 -1.04 9.40
C VAL A 104 13.08 -1.74 9.20
N MET A 105 13.26 -2.42 8.07
CA MET A 105 14.52 -3.10 7.72
C MET A 105 15.66 -2.09 7.54
N GLN A 106 15.42 -1.03 6.78
CA GLN A 106 16.41 0.04 6.54
C GLN A 106 16.82 0.72 7.86
N ASN A 107 15.88 0.91 8.79
CA ASN A 107 16.16 1.48 10.11
C ASN A 107 16.93 0.52 11.04
N THR A 108 16.56 -0.76 11.06
CA THR A 108 17.20 -1.77 11.92
C THR A 108 18.62 -2.09 11.47
N MET A 109 18.82 -2.30 10.17
CA MET A 109 20.13 -2.63 9.60
C MET A 109 21.02 -1.40 9.44
N LYS A 110 20.47 -0.19 9.62
CA LYS A 110 21.13 1.10 9.33
C LYS A 110 21.79 1.12 7.94
N ASN A 111 21.21 0.38 7.00
CA ASN A 111 21.71 0.24 5.63
C ASN A 111 20.57 0.56 4.65
N PRO A 112 20.67 1.69 3.92
CA PRO A 112 19.64 2.10 2.98
C PRO A 112 19.53 1.18 1.74
N LEU A 113 20.43 0.21 1.55
CA LEU A 113 20.34 -0.83 0.52
C LEU A 113 19.76 -2.17 1.03
N ALA A 114 19.43 -2.27 2.33
CA ALA A 114 18.87 -3.51 2.87
C ALA A 114 17.44 -3.71 2.36
N ASP A 115 17.24 -4.83 1.66
CA ASP A 115 15.96 -5.23 1.11
C ASP A 115 15.33 -6.34 1.98
N PRO A 116 14.05 -6.23 2.36
CA PRO A 116 13.37 -7.17 3.26
C PRO A 116 13.31 -8.61 2.73
N TYR A 117 13.45 -8.85 1.41
CA TYR A 117 13.48 -10.22 0.85
C TYR A 117 14.71 -11.02 1.28
N THR A 118 15.76 -10.37 1.77
CA THR A 118 17.03 -11.03 2.19
C THR A 118 16.95 -11.73 3.55
N THR A 119 15.86 -11.58 4.30
CA THR A 119 15.69 -12.14 5.65
C THR A 119 15.28 -13.61 5.72
N GLY A 120 15.05 -14.26 4.57
CA GLY A 120 14.65 -15.67 4.49
C GLY A 120 13.14 -15.92 4.61
N VAL A 121 12.36 -14.92 5.03
CA VAL A 121 10.88 -14.97 5.17
C VAL A 121 10.19 -15.34 3.84
N SER A 122 10.66 -14.79 2.72
CA SER A 122 10.12 -15.09 1.39
C SER A 122 10.39 -16.54 0.94
N SER A 123 11.60 -17.05 1.23
CA SER A 123 11.98 -18.43 0.94
C SER A 123 11.20 -19.44 1.80
N GLY A 124 10.92 -19.09 3.07
CA GLY A 124 10.07 -19.88 3.95
C GLY A 124 8.60 -19.92 3.50
N ALA A 125 8.03 -18.75 3.16
CA ALA A 125 6.66 -18.65 2.64
C ALA A 125 6.44 -19.43 1.34
N SER A 126 7.41 -19.37 0.40
CA SER A 126 7.36 -20.11 -0.86
C SER A 126 7.46 -21.63 -0.65
N LEU A 127 8.37 -22.09 0.22
CA LEU A 127 8.43 -23.49 0.63
C LEU A 127 7.10 -23.96 1.24
N GLY A 128 6.52 -23.19 2.16
CA GLY A 128 5.23 -23.48 2.78
C GLY A 128 4.08 -23.58 1.79
N ALA A 129 4.03 -22.64 0.83
CA ALA A 129 3.05 -22.68 -0.25
C ALA A 129 3.24 -23.91 -1.15
N THR A 130 4.47 -24.24 -1.53
CA THR A 130 4.76 -25.44 -2.33
C THR A 130 4.40 -26.72 -1.59
N ILE A 131 4.75 -26.85 -0.30
CA ILE A 131 4.37 -28.02 0.53
C ILE A 131 2.85 -28.12 0.62
N ALA A 132 2.15 -27.02 0.89
CA ALA A 132 0.68 -27.02 0.93
C ALA A 132 0.09 -27.48 -0.41
N LEU A 133 0.59 -26.95 -1.53
CA LEU A 133 0.14 -27.35 -2.86
C LEU A 133 0.45 -28.81 -3.19
N THR A 134 1.63 -29.33 -2.86
CA THR A 134 2.03 -30.69 -3.20
C THR A 134 1.43 -31.74 -2.26
N VAL A 135 1.36 -31.47 -0.96
CA VAL A 135 0.85 -32.42 0.05
C VAL A 135 -0.68 -32.41 0.10
N VAL A 136 -1.32 -31.26 -0.08
CA VAL A 136 -2.80 -31.12 0.00
C VAL A 136 -3.45 -31.14 -1.39
N GLY A 137 -2.74 -30.68 -2.43
CA GLY A 137 -3.24 -30.59 -3.80
C GLY A 137 -3.37 -31.91 -4.57
N GLY A 138 -3.14 -33.06 -3.92
CA GLY A 138 -3.54 -34.36 -4.46
C GLY A 138 -5.06 -34.59 -4.43
N PHE A 139 -5.80 -33.96 -3.52
CA PHE A 139 -7.24 -34.23 -3.35
C PHE A 139 -8.12 -33.00 -3.08
N MET A 140 -7.65 -31.93 -2.42
CA MET A 140 -8.51 -30.81 -1.97
C MET A 140 -7.71 -29.49 -1.84
N ALA A 141 -7.20 -28.96 -2.95
CA ALA A 141 -6.51 -27.65 -2.94
C ALA A 141 -7.49 -26.49 -2.71
N SER A 142 -7.87 -26.26 -1.46
CA SER A 142 -8.58 -25.03 -1.06
C SER A 142 -7.57 -23.90 -0.86
N THR A 143 -7.89 -22.71 -1.37
CA THR A 143 -7.08 -21.48 -1.23
C THR A 143 -6.66 -21.22 0.22
N SER A 144 -7.54 -21.54 1.17
CA SER A 144 -7.27 -21.37 2.61
C SER A 144 -6.08 -22.20 3.09
N VAL A 145 -5.91 -23.43 2.59
CA VAL A 145 -4.85 -24.32 3.05
C VAL A 145 -3.49 -23.85 2.55
N THR A 146 -3.43 -23.34 1.32
CA THR A 146 -2.21 -22.74 0.76
C THR A 146 -1.80 -21.49 1.53
N VAL A 147 -2.76 -20.64 1.90
CA VAL A 147 -2.48 -19.43 2.71
C VAL A 147 -1.93 -19.81 4.07
N VAL A 148 -2.58 -20.75 4.79
CA VAL A 148 -2.11 -21.20 6.11
C VAL A 148 -0.72 -21.84 6.02
N GLY A 149 -0.49 -22.69 5.02
CA GLY A 149 0.82 -23.32 4.81
C GLY A 149 1.94 -22.33 4.54
N ALA A 150 1.67 -21.28 3.76
CA ALA A 150 2.64 -20.21 3.50
C ALA A 150 3.01 -19.46 4.79
N PHE A 151 2.05 -19.16 5.67
CA PHE A 151 2.31 -18.47 6.94
C PHE A 151 3.00 -19.34 7.99
N VAL A 152 2.73 -20.64 8.05
CA VAL A 152 3.34 -21.55 9.03
C VAL A 152 4.85 -21.73 8.80
N PHE A 153 5.30 -21.62 7.55
CA PHE A 153 6.71 -21.79 7.17
C PHE A 153 7.46 -20.47 6.94
N SER A 154 6.78 -19.34 7.08
CA SER A 154 7.36 -17.98 6.96
C SER A 154 7.98 -17.50 8.26
#